data_AF-A0A8C5Q4C7-F1
#
_entry.id   AF-A0A8C5Q4C7-F1
#
_cell.length_a   1.000
_cell.length_b   1.000
_cell.length_c   1.000
_cell.angle_alpha   90.00
_cell.angle_beta   90.00
_cell.angle_gamma   90.00
#
_symmetry.space_group_name_H-M   'P 1'
#
loop_
_entity.id
_entity.type
_entity.pdbx_description
1 polymer ?
#
loop_
_entity_poly.entity_id
_entity_poly.type
_entity_poly.pdbx_seq_one_letter_code
_entity_poly.pdbx_strand_id
1 'polypeptide(L)'
;VTQAGACRAGFLERLSDTAGGTILGFIAFSLSFYLLFTNEGRAVQTAASLDEGLSIVTSLSHVHTMDFEHENRLVHLSAPLYTSKPLYDPNYGVSVHCVKLKRQVEMFQWVEYEESREYEENGETKRESRYSYNTEWKSEVVSSRHFDREIAHQNPR
;
A
#
# COMPACT_ATOMS: atom_id res chain seq x y z
N VAL A 1 62.40 32.92 -24.66
CA VAL A 1 61.51 33.11 -25.82
C VAL A 1 60.41 32.05 -25.75
N THR A 2 59.17 32.53 -25.65
CA THR A 2 57.86 31.86 -25.89
C THR A 2 57.49 30.59 -25.12
N GLN A 3 56.62 30.77 -24.12
CA GLN A 3 55.55 29.82 -23.74
C GLN A 3 54.59 29.63 -24.92
N ALA A 4 54.32 28.38 -25.30
CA ALA A 4 53.19 28.01 -26.16
C ALA A 4 52.18 27.22 -25.30
N GLY A 5 50.92 27.65 -25.35
CA GLY A 5 49.86 27.23 -24.44
C GLY A 5 49.39 25.79 -24.64
N ALA A 6 49.12 25.12 -23.52
CA ALA A 6 48.27 23.94 -23.48
C ALA A 6 46.83 24.40 -23.17
N CYS A 7 45.97 24.34 -24.18
CA CYS A 7 44.55 24.63 -24.07
C CYS A 7 43.77 23.34 -23.77
N ARG A 8 42.82 23.43 -22.81
CA ARG A 8 41.61 22.59 -22.64
C ARG A 8 41.80 21.08 -22.37
N ALA A 9 41.90 20.72 -21.09
CA ALA A 9 41.49 19.38 -20.61
C ALA A 9 40.22 19.45 -19.73
N GLY A 10 40.13 20.36 -18.75
CA GLY A 10 39.00 20.38 -17.79
C GLY A 10 37.70 21.08 -18.22
N PHE A 11 37.68 21.83 -19.33
CA PHE A 11 36.47 22.56 -19.77
C PHE A 11 35.52 21.71 -20.61
N LEU A 12 36.06 20.82 -21.46
CA LEU A 12 35.27 19.89 -22.27
C LEU A 12 34.66 18.77 -21.42
N GLU A 13 35.39 18.28 -20.43
CA GLU A 13 34.92 17.25 -19.49
C GLU A 13 33.77 17.77 -18.61
N ARG A 14 33.88 19.00 -18.10
CA ARG A 14 32.80 19.69 -17.37
C ARG A 14 31.60 20.07 -18.24
N LEU A 15 31.85 20.43 -19.51
CA LEU A 15 30.78 20.66 -20.49
C LEU A 15 30.09 19.36 -20.90
N SER A 16 30.80 18.24 -21.03
CA SER A 16 30.18 16.95 -21.33
C SER A 16 29.37 16.41 -20.15
N ASP A 17 29.85 16.61 -18.92
CA ASP A 17 29.09 16.27 -17.70
C ASP A 17 27.79 17.10 -17.60
N THR A 18 27.84 18.40 -17.92
CA THR A 18 26.67 19.29 -17.85
C THR A 18 25.72 19.10 -19.05
N ALA A 19 26.25 18.89 -20.26
CA ALA A 19 25.46 18.66 -21.46
C ALA A 19 24.77 17.28 -21.43
N GLY A 20 25.46 16.26 -20.92
CA GLY A 20 24.89 14.92 -20.72
C GLY A 20 23.71 14.95 -19.75
N GLY A 21 23.85 15.64 -18.61
CA GLY A 21 22.76 15.82 -17.65
C GLY A 21 21.57 16.60 -18.22
N THR A 22 21.83 17.59 -19.07
CA THR A 22 20.77 18.38 -19.73
C THR A 22 19.95 17.54 -20.71
N ILE A 23 20.62 16.75 -21.56
CA ILE A 23 19.94 15.83 -22.51
C ILE A 23 19.14 14.78 -21.74
N LEU A 24 19.73 14.17 -20.71
CA LEU A 24 19.04 13.20 -19.86
C LEU A 24 17.82 13.83 -19.18
N GLY A 25 17.93 15.07 -18.72
CA GLY A 25 16.83 15.84 -18.15
C GLY A 25 15.68 16.07 -19.14
N PHE A 26 15.99 16.45 -20.39
CA PHE A 26 14.97 16.60 -21.44
C PHE A 26 14.28 15.29 -21.79
N ILE A 27 15.03 14.17 -21.83
CA ILE A 27 14.46 12.84 -22.04
C ILE A 27 13.53 12.46 -20.88
N ALA A 28 13.99 12.63 -19.63
CA ALA A 28 13.20 12.33 -18.44
C ALA A 28 11.92 13.21 -18.37
N PHE A 29 12.03 14.49 -18.72
CA PHE A 29 10.91 15.42 -18.80
C PHE A 29 9.89 14.97 -19.85
N SER A 30 10.33 14.64 -21.06
CA SER A 30 9.45 14.17 -22.14
C SER A 30 8.78 12.84 -21.79
N LEU A 31 9.53 11.92 -21.18
CA LEU A 31 9.01 10.64 -20.70
C LEU A 31 7.96 10.82 -19.60
N SER A 32 8.14 11.80 -18.71
CA SER A 32 7.15 12.12 -17.68
C SER A 32 5.79 12.49 -18.28
N PHE A 33 5.74 13.38 -19.27
CA PHE A 33 4.48 13.71 -19.95
C PHE A 33 3.88 12.51 -20.69
N TYR A 34 4.71 11.69 -21.34
CA TYR A 34 4.23 10.49 -22.01
C TYR A 34 3.56 9.51 -21.03
N LEU A 35 4.20 9.27 -19.88
CA LEU A 35 3.67 8.41 -18.83
C LEU A 35 2.38 8.98 -18.23
N LEU A 36 2.34 10.28 -17.92
CA LEU A 36 1.15 10.95 -17.41
C LEU A 36 0.00 10.88 -18.41
N PHE A 37 0.23 11.25 -19.67
CA PHE A 37 -0.80 11.24 -20.70
C PHE A 37 -1.34 9.83 -20.96
N THR A 38 -0.49 8.80 -20.95
CA THR A 38 -0.93 7.41 -21.12
C THR A 38 -1.72 6.91 -19.90
N ASN A 39 -1.34 7.34 -18.68
CA ASN A 39 -2.05 7.01 -17.46
C ASN A 39 -3.43 7.68 -17.41
N GLU A 40 -3.47 9.00 -17.64
CA GLU A 40 -4.69 9.81 -17.64
C GLU A 40 -5.62 9.41 -18.78
N GLY A 41 -5.10 9.18 -20.00
CA GLY A 41 -5.90 8.72 -21.13
C GLY A 41 -6.61 7.40 -20.86
N ARG A 42 -5.91 6.44 -20.23
CA ARG A 42 -6.53 5.16 -19.80
C ARG A 42 -7.59 5.38 -18.70
N ALA A 43 -7.31 6.28 -17.74
CA ALA A 43 -8.25 6.59 -16.68
C ALA A 43 -9.55 7.23 -17.22
N VAL A 44 -9.43 8.20 -18.13
CA VAL A 44 -10.57 8.87 -18.78
C VAL A 44 -11.35 7.91 -19.66
N GLN A 45 -10.68 7.09 -20.46
CA GLN A 45 -11.37 6.11 -21.31
C GLN A 45 -12.14 5.07 -20.48
N THR A 46 -11.56 4.65 -19.35
CA THR A 46 -12.22 3.73 -18.41
C THR A 46 -13.42 4.42 -17.76
N ALA A 47 -13.28 5.66 -17.31
CA ALA A 47 -14.41 6.41 -16.73
C ALA A 47 -15.55 6.60 -17.76
N ALA A 48 -15.23 6.95 -19.00
CA ALA A 48 -16.21 7.13 -20.07
C ALA A 48 -16.92 5.82 -20.44
N SER A 49 -16.21 4.70 -20.51
CA SER A 49 -16.83 3.40 -20.81
C SER A 49 -17.67 2.87 -19.65
N LEU A 50 -17.30 3.18 -18.39
CA LEU A 50 -18.15 2.89 -17.23
C LEU A 50 -19.43 3.74 -17.24
N ASP A 51 -19.34 5.02 -17.60
CA ASP A 51 -20.50 5.92 -17.68
C ASP A 51 -21.45 5.52 -18.82
N GLU A 52 -20.92 5.19 -19.99
CA GLU A 52 -21.68 4.61 -21.10
C GLU A 52 -22.35 3.30 -20.67
N GLY A 53 -21.60 2.41 -20.00
CA GLY A 53 -22.14 1.17 -19.44
C GLY A 53 -23.28 1.42 -18.45
N LEU A 54 -23.11 2.37 -17.53
CA LEU A 54 -24.13 2.73 -16.53
C LEU A 54 -25.41 3.30 -17.18
N SER A 55 -25.26 4.05 -18.28
CA SER A 55 -26.40 4.63 -19.00
C SER A 55 -27.29 3.59 -19.70
N ILE A 56 -26.72 2.43 -20.02
CA ILE A 56 -27.41 1.31 -20.69
C ILE A 56 -28.00 0.32 -19.65
N VAL A 57 -27.49 0.33 -18.41
CA VAL A 57 -27.91 -0.57 -17.35
C VAL A 57 -29.38 -0.36 -17.00
N THR A 58 -30.19 -1.40 -17.20
CA THR A 58 -31.56 -1.45 -16.66
C THR A 58 -31.54 -2.10 -15.29
N SER A 59 -31.97 -1.36 -14.25
CA SER A 59 -32.09 -1.91 -12.89
C SER A 59 -33.35 -2.74 -12.76
N LEU A 60 -33.22 -4.02 -12.44
CA LEU A 60 -34.34 -4.91 -12.23
C LEU A 60 -34.66 -5.01 -10.74
N SER A 61 -35.90 -4.66 -10.39
CA SER A 61 -36.41 -4.70 -9.01
C SER A 61 -36.93 -6.09 -8.61
N HIS A 62 -37.18 -6.97 -9.59
CA HIS A 62 -37.78 -8.29 -9.37
C HIS A 62 -36.90 -9.37 -10.00
N VAL A 63 -36.33 -10.25 -9.19
CA VAL A 63 -35.43 -11.35 -9.63
C VAL A 63 -36.21 -12.60 -10.09
N HIS A 64 -37.51 -12.67 -9.75
CA HIS A 64 -38.28 -13.91 -9.85
C HIS A 64 -39.05 -14.09 -11.16
N THR A 65 -39.05 -13.11 -12.06
CA THR A 65 -39.74 -13.19 -13.35
C THR A 65 -38.70 -13.17 -14.45
N MET A 66 -38.60 -14.26 -15.22
CA MET A 66 -37.85 -14.25 -16.47
C MET A 66 -38.69 -13.47 -17.49
N ASP A 67 -38.44 -12.17 -17.57
CA ASP A 67 -39.09 -11.33 -18.56
C ASP A 67 -38.24 -11.32 -19.83
N PHE A 68 -38.81 -11.84 -20.93
CA PHE A 68 -38.16 -11.83 -22.24
C PHE A 68 -37.92 -10.40 -22.76
N GLU A 69 -38.53 -9.38 -22.14
CA GLU A 69 -38.34 -7.96 -22.48
C GLU A 69 -36.91 -7.43 -22.25
N HIS A 70 -36.05 -8.16 -21.52
CA HIS A 70 -34.68 -7.77 -21.23
C HIS A 70 -33.62 -8.57 -22.01
N GLU A 71 -34.01 -9.35 -23.02
CA GLU A 71 -33.07 -10.04 -23.89
C GLU A 71 -32.07 -9.06 -24.57
N ASN A 72 -30.79 -9.42 -24.57
CA ASN A 72 -29.67 -8.63 -25.11
C ASN A 72 -29.43 -7.26 -24.44
N ARG A 73 -29.91 -7.04 -23.21
CA ARG A 73 -29.64 -5.81 -22.44
C ARG A 73 -28.70 -6.08 -21.26
N LEU A 74 -27.90 -5.06 -20.93
CA LEU A 74 -27.14 -5.07 -19.68
C LEU A 74 -28.08 -4.77 -18.51
N VAL A 75 -28.18 -5.71 -17.58
CA VAL A 75 -29.09 -5.61 -16.42
C VAL A 75 -28.32 -5.58 -15.11
N HIS A 76 -28.81 -4.78 -14.18
CA HIS A 76 -28.32 -4.74 -12.80
C HIS A 76 -29.42 -5.23 -11.86
N LEU A 77 -29.10 -6.24 -11.06
CA LEU A 77 -30.03 -6.85 -10.11
C LEU A 77 -29.55 -6.55 -8.69
N SER A 78 -30.44 -6.01 -7.88
CA SER A 78 -30.21 -5.83 -6.44
C SER A 78 -31.40 -6.40 -5.69
N ALA A 79 -31.14 -7.34 -4.80
CA ALA A 79 -32.15 -7.99 -3.99
C ALA A 79 -31.62 -8.28 -2.58
N PRO A 80 -32.50 -8.36 -1.58
CA PRO A 80 -32.10 -8.79 -0.25
C PRO A 80 -31.51 -10.20 -0.29
N LEU A 81 -30.35 -10.38 0.34
CA LEU A 81 -29.67 -11.68 0.43
C LEU A 81 -30.10 -12.39 1.72
N TYR A 82 -30.73 -13.55 1.56
CA TYR A 82 -31.21 -14.37 2.68
C TYR A 82 -30.37 -15.65 2.83
N THR A 83 -30.03 -15.99 4.07
CA THR A 83 -29.42 -17.28 4.41
C THR A 83 -30.40 -18.15 5.19
N SER A 84 -30.53 -19.41 4.80
CA SER A 84 -31.47 -20.34 5.44
C SER A 84 -31.03 -20.79 6.83
N LYS A 85 -29.73 -20.72 7.12
CA LYS A 85 -29.13 -21.14 8.39
C LYS A 85 -28.24 -20.03 8.95
N PRO A 86 -28.21 -19.84 10.28
CA PRO A 86 -27.26 -18.93 10.91
C PRO A 86 -25.84 -19.49 10.84
N LEU A 87 -24.84 -18.59 10.83
CA LEU A 87 -23.45 -18.96 11.07
C LEU A 87 -23.20 -19.02 12.58
N TYR A 88 -22.42 -20.01 13.01
CA TYR A 88 -22.14 -20.30 14.42
C TYR A 88 -20.63 -20.37 14.69
N ASP A 89 -20.14 -19.61 15.67
CA ASP A 89 -18.78 -19.75 16.22
C ASP A 89 -18.84 -20.59 17.51
N PRO A 90 -18.39 -21.86 17.47
CA PRO A 90 -18.45 -22.76 18.61
C PRO A 90 -17.53 -22.35 19.77
N ASN A 91 -16.49 -21.55 19.51
CA ASN A 91 -15.52 -21.19 20.57
C ASN A 91 -16.09 -20.13 21.53
N TYR A 92 -17.00 -19.29 21.04
CA TYR A 92 -17.57 -18.17 21.80
C TYR A 92 -19.10 -18.26 21.95
N GLY A 93 -19.74 -19.30 21.41
CA GLY A 93 -21.19 -19.47 21.48
C GLY A 93 -21.98 -18.43 20.67
N VAL A 94 -21.37 -17.79 19.68
CA VAL A 94 -22.00 -16.73 18.88
C VAL A 94 -22.77 -17.36 17.71
N SER A 95 -24.06 -17.04 17.57
CA SER A 95 -24.90 -17.46 16.44
C SER A 95 -25.58 -16.25 15.81
N VAL A 96 -25.36 -16.03 14.51
CA VAL A 96 -25.89 -14.86 13.79
C VAL A 96 -26.36 -15.28 12.40
N HIS A 97 -27.52 -14.78 11.99
CA HIS A 97 -27.98 -14.87 10.59
C HIS A 97 -27.23 -13.86 9.73
N CYS A 98 -26.13 -14.30 9.14
CA CYS A 98 -25.33 -13.49 8.22
C CYS A 98 -24.74 -14.37 7.11
N VAL A 99 -24.23 -13.70 6.08
CA VAL A 99 -23.61 -14.34 4.90
C VAL A 99 -22.13 -14.64 5.12
N LYS A 100 -21.49 -13.90 6.03
CA LYS A 100 -20.09 -14.03 6.39
C LYS A 100 -19.90 -13.59 7.83
N LEU A 101 -19.35 -14.49 8.63
CA LEU A 101 -18.88 -14.20 9.98
C LEU A 101 -17.35 -14.09 9.93
N LYS A 102 -16.82 -12.89 10.18
CA LYS A 102 -15.37 -12.65 10.28
C LYS A 102 -15.01 -12.46 11.75
N ARG A 103 -14.14 -13.33 12.26
CA ARG A 103 -13.57 -13.19 13.59
C ARG A 103 -12.27 -12.39 13.52
N GLN A 104 -12.15 -11.37 14.36
CA GLN A 104 -10.88 -10.67 14.61
C GLN A 104 -10.55 -10.87 16.09
N VAL A 105 -9.41 -11.51 16.36
CA VAL A 105 -8.92 -11.75 17.72
C VAL A 105 -7.61 -10.99 17.84
N GLU A 106 -7.47 -10.26 18.95
CA GLU A 106 -6.27 -9.54 19.31
C GLU A 106 -5.87 -9.95 20.72
N MET A 107 -4.56 -9.90 21.00
CA MET A 107 -3.99 -10.19 22.30
C MET A 107 -3.44 -8.89 22.87
N PHE A 108 -3.81 -8.59 24.11
CA PHE A 108 -3.21 -7.50 24.85
C PHE A 108 -1.90 -7.98 25.44
N GLN A 109 -0.79 -7.51 24.86
CA GLN A 109 0.54 -8.08 25.09
C GLN A 109 1.60 -6.99 25.08
N TRP A 110 2.75 -7.27 25.69
CA TRP A 110 3.92 -6.39 25.68
C TRP A 110 4.53 -6.29 24.29
N VAL A 111 4.95 -5.09 23.93
CA VAL A 111 5.71 -4.77 22.72
C VAL A 111 6.95 -3.99 23.15
N GLU A 112 8.12 -4.43 22.70
CA GLU A 112 9.39 -3.74 22.87
C GLU A 112 9.66 -2.83 21.68
N TYR A 113 10.08 -1.60 21.97
CA TYR A 113 10.52 -0.61 21.00
C TYR A 113 11.98 -0.27 21.25
N GLU A 114 12.81 -0.43 20.22
CA GLU A 114 14.22 -0.05 20.23
C GLU A 114 14.42 1.29 19.53
N GLU A 115 15.07 2.23 20.20
CA GLU A 115 15.57 3.47 19.62
C GLU A 115 17.10 3.48 19.70
N SER A 116 17.79 3.43 18.56
CA SER A 116 19.25 3.50 18.48
C SER A 116 19.72 4.87 18.02
N ARG A 117 20.70 5.44 18.72
CA ARG A 117 21.37 6.70 18.34
C ARG A 117 22.86 6.48 18.21
N GLU A 118 23.43 7.04 17.15
CA GLU A 118 24.88 7.07 16.92
C GLU A 118 25.41 8.47 17.21
N TYR A 119 26.54 8.55 17.91
CA TYR A 119 27.23 9.81 18.19
C TYR A 119 28.75 9.61 18.18
N GLU A 120 29.48 10.67 17.84
CA GLU A 120 30.94 10.67 17.87
C GLU A 120 31.43 11.15 19.23
N GLU A 121 32.31 10.37 19.85
CA GLU A 121 33.02 10.76 21.07
C GLU A 121 34.50 10.43 20.89
N ASN A 122 35.36 11.45 21.00
CA ASN A 122 36.82 11.32 20.83
C ASN A 122 37.26 10.72 19.48
N GLY A 123 36.48 10.93 18.42
CA GLY A 123 36.79 10.45 17.06
C GLY A 123 36.36 9.00 16.79
N GLU A 124 35.70 8.34 17.75
CA GLU A 124 35.06 7.03 17.58
C GLU A 124 33.54 7.18 17.49
N THR A 125 32.91 6.50 16.52
CA THR A 125 31.45 6.41 16.43
C THR A 125 30.94 5.39 17.44
N LYS A 126 30.12 5.84 18.40
CA LYS A 126 29.45 4.99 19.40
C LYS A 126 27.97 4.86 19.08
N ARG A 127 27.39 3.72 19.42
CA ARG A 127 25.96 3.43 19.28
C ARG A 127 25.33 3.16 20.63
N GLU A 128 24.30 3.92 20.98
CA GLU A 128 23.48 3.73 22.18
C GLU A 128 22.08 3.28 21.76
N SER A 129 21.65 2.11 22.25
CA SER A 129 20.28 1.60 22.06
C SER A 129 19.48 1.77 23.35
N ARG A 130 18.27 2.29 23.23
CA ARG A 130 17.30 2.42 24.33
C ARG A 130 16.06 1.59 24.02
N TYR A 131 15.70 0.73 24.96
CA TYR A 131 14.47 -0.08 24.89
C TYR A 131 13.34 0.55 25.71
N SER A 132 12.13 0.54 25.17
CA SER A 132 10.91 0.93 25.86
C SER A 132 9.81 -0.11 25.65
N TYR A 133 8.90 -0.23 26.62
CA TYR A 133 7.89 -1.28 26.63
C TYR A 133 6.51 -0.67 26.79
N ASN A 134 5.55 -1.14 25.99
CA ASN A 134 4.15 -0.78 26.13
C ASN A 134 3.27 -2.03 25.90
N THR A 135 2.08 -2.03 26.50
CA THR A 135 1.08 -3.06 26.23
C THR A 135 0.15 -2.59 25.13
N GLU A 136 -0.05 -3.42 24.11
CA GLU A 136 -0.84 -3.10 22.93
C GLU A 136 -1.68 -4.29 22.50
N TRP A 137 -2.79 -4.00 21.83
CA TRP A 137 -3.56 -5.01 21.10
C TRP A 137 -2.84 -5.34 19.79
N LYS A 138 -2.49 -6.61 19.60
CA LYS A 138 -1.90 -7.11 18.35
C LYS A 138 -2.65 -8.36 17.90
N SER A 139 -2.85 -8.50 16.60
CA SER A 139 -3.45 -9.69 16.00
C SER A 139 -2.51 -10.90 15.98
N GLU A 140 -1.20 -10.67 16.11
CA GLU A 140 -0.16 -11.69 16.07
C GLU A 140 0.56 -11.75 17.43
N VAL A 141 1.05 -12.94 17.80
CA VAL A 141 1.79 -13.14 19.05
C VAL A 141 3.16 -12.48 18.93
N VAL A 142 3.49 -11.59 19.86
CA VAL A 142 4.83 -11.01 20.00
C VAL A 142 5.63 -11.85 20.97
N SER A 143 6.67 -12.50 20.47
CA SER A 143 7.58 -13.32 21.28
C SER A 143 8.39 -12.44 22.22
N SER A 144 8.15 -12.58 23.52
CA SER A 144 8.94 -11.88 24.56
C SER A 144 10.35 -12.45 24.77
N ARG A 145 10.71 -13.56 24.11
CA ARG A 145 12.01 -14.24 24.27
C ARG A 145 13.21 -13.41 23.81
N HIS A 146 12.95 -12.42 22.97
CA HIS A 146 13.99 -11.54 22.41
C HIS A 146 13.96 -10.15 23.02
N PHE A 147 13.12 -9.92 24.05
CA PHE A 147 13.12 -8.66 24.76
C PHE A 147 14.40 -8.52 25.59
N ASP A 148 14.98 -7.33 25.60
CA ASP A 148 16.12 -6.95 26.45
C ASP A 148 15.80 -7.22 27.94
N ARG A 149 14.54 -7.02 28.35
CA ARG A 149 14.03 -7.31 29.69
C ARG A 149 12.82 -8.23 29.69
N GLU A 150 13.02 -9.50 29.31
CA GLU A 150 11.95 -10.52 29.27
C GLU A 150 11.24 -10.73 30.63
N ILE A 151 11.96 -10.76 31.75
CA ILE A 151 11.41 -11.18 33.06
C ILE A 151 10.21 -10.33 33.50
N ALA A 152 10.23 -9.04 33.20
CA ALA A 152 9.15 -8.11 33.55
C ALA A 152 8.06 -7.99 32.47
N HIS A 153 8.29 -8.54 31.27
CA HIS A 153 7.47 -8.32 30.07
C HIS A 153 7.16 -9.63 29.36
N GLN A 154 6.68 -10.63 30.11
CA GLN A 154 6.35 -11.94 29.55
C GLN A 154 5.00 -11.91 28.82
N ASN A 155 5.00 -12.40 27.58
CA ASN A 155 3.78 -12.61 26.80
C ASN A 155 3.33 -14.08 26.83
N PRO A 156 2.04 -14.34 26.59
CA PRO A 156 1.54 -15.70 26.38
C PRO A 156 2.29 -16.39 25.22
N ARG A 157 2.48 -17.71 25.34
CA ARG A 157 3.14 -18.55 24.33
C ARG A 157 2.16 -19.37 23.53
#